data_AF-A0A7X7Q4I6-F1
#
_entry.id   AF-A0A7X7Q4I6-F1
#
_cell.length_a   1.000
_cell.length_b   1.000
_cell.length_c   1.000
_cell.angle_alpha   90.00
_cell.angle_beta   90.00
_cell.angle_gamma   90.00
#
_symmetry.space_group_name_H-M   'P 1'
#
loop_
_entity.id
_entity.type
_entity.pdbx_description
1 polymer ?
#
loop_
_entity_poly.entity_id
_entity_poly.type
_entity_poly.pdbx_seq_one_letter_code
_entity_poly.pdbx_strand_id
1 'polypeptide(L)'
;MSLSRKIDFAVVFRVQNANPNGDPLNGNRPRTTYEGLGEMTDVCLKRKIRDRLLERGIPIFVQSDDNRVDDHASLRARADAVLSDIEKAEDKVKKACETWFDVRTFGQLFAFKAKEAKKTKKAQAA
;
A
#
# COMPACT_ATOMS: atom_id res chain seq x y z
N MET A 1 4.96 -17.82 -10.73
CA MET A 1 6.42 -17.94 -10.51
C MET A 1 6.84 -16.82 -9.57
N SER A 2 7.51 -17.16 -8.46
CA SER A 2 8.16 -16.20 -7.57
C SER A 2 9.60 -15.95 -8.00
N LEU A 3 10.21 -14.86 -7.53
CA LEU A 3 11.64 -14.62 -7.71
C LEU A 3 12.44 -15.71 -6.98
N SER A 4 13.45 -16.30 -7.63
CA SER A 4 14.25 -17.39 -7.06
C SER A 4 15.50 -16.91 -6.31
N ARG A 5 15.81 -15.61 -6.35
CA ARG A 5 17.01 -15.01 -5.76
C ARG A 5 16.72 -13.60 -5.26
N LYS A 6 17.47 -13.19 -4.23
CA LYS A 6 17.52 -11.79 -3.79
C LYS A 6 18.11 -10.91 -4.90
N ILE A 7 17.53 -9.74 -5.11
CA ILE A 7 18.00 -8.75 -6.08
C ILE A 7 18.31 -7.47 -5.31
N ASP A 8 19.59 -7.09 -5.30
CA ASP A 8 20.06 -5.81 -4.80
C ASP A 8 20.31 -4.88 -5.99
N PHE A 9 19.95 -3.61 -5.87
CA PHE A 9 20.11 -2.64 -6.94
C PHE A 9 20.32 -1.23 -6.37
N ALA A 10 20.97 -0.38 -7.16
CA ALA A 10 21.12 1.05 -6.90
C ALA A 10 20.52 1.83 -8.06
N VAL A 11 19.89 2.96 -7.74
CA VAL A 11 19.32 3.87 -8.74
C VAL A 11 19.95 5.23 -8.56
N VAL A 12 20.53 5.78 -9.63
CA VAL A 12 21.06 7.14 -9.67
C VAL A 12 20.20 7.95 -10.63
N PHE A 13 19.67 9.07 -10.16
CA PHE A 13 18.92 10.01 -10.99
C PHE A 13 19.22 11.44 -10.56
N ARG A 14 19.02 12.37 -11.48
CA ARG A 14 19.21 13.81 -11.26
C ARG A 14 17.88 14.51 -11.34
N VAL A 15 17.71 15.53 -10.50
CA VAL A 15 16.64 16.52 -10.61
C VAL A 15 17.27 17.88 -10.84
N GLN A 16 16.65 18.70 -11.69
CA GLN A 16 17.13 20.04 -12.02
C GLN A 16 15.97 21.02 -11.86
N ASN A 17 16.20 22.11 -11.12
CA ASN A 17 15.23 23.19 -10.91
C ASN A 17 13.84 22.70 -10.45
N ALA A 18 13.79 21.67 -9.60
CA ALA A 18 12.55 21.12 -9.10
C ALA A 18 12.70 20.64 -7.64
N ASN A 19 11.56 20.50 -6.97
CA ASN A 19 11.48 19.91 -5.64
C ASN A 19 11.13 18.42 -5.74
N PRO A 20 12.09 17.51 -5.51
CA PRO A 20 11.86 16.09 -5.73
C PRO A 20 11.02 15.42 -4.63
N ASN A 21 11.08 15.97 -3.40
CA ASN A 21 10.39 15.46 -2.23
C ASN A 21 10.25 16.59 -1.18
N GLY A 22 9.09 17.21 -1.13
CA GLY A 22 8.81 18.31 -0.21
C GLY A 22 8.63 17.85 1.24
N ASP A 23 9.02 18.73 2.15
CA ASP A 23 8.79 18.58 3.59
C ASP A 23 7.51 19.33 4.02
N PRO A 24 6.44 18.62 4.40
CA PRO A 24 5.20 19.25 4.86
C PRO A 24 5.39 20.02 6.17
N LEU A 25 6.43 19.72 6.96
CA LEU A 25 6.71 20.42 8.22
C LEU A 25 7.59 21.66 8.02
N ASN A 26 8.20 21.82 6.85
CA ASN A 26 9.12 22.92 6.53
C ASN A 26 8.67 23.69 5.28
N GLY A 27 7.37 24.02 5.20
CA GLY A 27 6.80 24.85 4.14
C GLY A 27 6.99 24.29 2.73
N ASN A 28 6.98 22.96 2.59
CA ASN A 28 7.18 22.24 1.33
C ASN A 28 8.56 22.49 0.67
N ARG A 29 9.59 22.91 1.43
CA ARG A 29 10.97 22.93 0.93
C ARG A 29 11.48 21.51 0.68
N PRO A 30 12.48 21.28 -0.19
CA PRO A 30 13.10 19.98 -0.32
C PRO A 30 13.57 19.47 1.04
N ARG A 31 13.33 18.19 1.32
CA ARG A 31 13.81 17.56 2.56
C ARG A 31 15.33 17.56 2.63
N THR A 32 15.84 17.73 3.84
CA THR A 32 17.26 17.67 4.16
C THR A 32 17.50 16.81 5.40
N THR A 33 18.59 16.06 5.42
CA THR A 33 19.07 15.36 6.62
C THR A 33 19.64 16.35 7.64
N TYR A 34 19.94 15.89 8.85
CA TYR A 34 20.62 16.68 9.88
C TYR A 34 22.00 17.19 9.46
N GLU A 35 22.65 16.50 8.52
CA GLU A 35 23.95 16.88 7.95
C GLU A 35 23.83 17.91 6.81
N GLY A 36 22.59 18.31 6.46
CA GLY A 36 22.30 19.28 5.40
C GLY A 36 22.30 18.68 3.99
N LEU A 37 22.32 17.36 3.84
CA LEU A 37 22.21 16.68 2.54
C LEU A 37 20.75 16.56 2.11
N GLY A 38 20.46 16.70 0.82
CA GLY A 38 19.12 16.49 0.29
C GLY A 38 18.64 15.04 0.47
N GLU A 39 17.38 14.86 0.86
CA GLU A 39 16.80 13.54 1.12
C GLU A 39 15.53 13.28 0.31
N MET A 40 15.42 12.06 -0.22
CA MET A 40 14.15 11.53 -0.72
C MET A 40 13.74 10.32 0.09
N THR A 41 12.54 10.36 0.66
CA THR A 41 12.01 9.27 1.46
C THR A 41 11.65 8.08 0.58
N ASP A 42 11.75 6.88 1.12
CA ASP A 42 11.35 5.65 0.45
C ASP A 42 9.86 5.67 0.06
N VAL A 43 8.99 6.25 0.91
CA VAL A 43 7.56 6.41 0.63
C VAL A 43 7.33 7.29 -0.61
N CYS A 44 8.14 8.34 -0.82
CA CYS A 44 8.05 9.19 -2.02
C CYS A 44 8.37 8.39 -3.29
N LEU A 45 9.43 7.57 -3.27
CA LEU A 45 9.79 6.70 -4.40
C LEU A 45 8.70 5.64 -4.66
N LYS A 46 8.23 4.97 -3.60
CA LYS A 46 7.13 3.99 -3.71
C LYS A 46 5.87 4.62 -4.30
N ARG A 47 5.59 5.89 -3.99
CA ARG A 47 4.44 6.62 -4.57
C ARG A 47 4.62 6.85 -6.07
N LYS A 48 5.78 7.36 -6.49
CA LYS A 48 6.09 7.56 -7.92
C LYS A 48 6.01 6.25 -8.71
N ILE A 49 6.45 5.14 -8.13
CA ILE A 49 6.32 3.80 -8.74
C ILE A 49 4.84 3.42 -8.88
N ARG A 50 4.04 3.57 -7.81
CA ARG A 50 2.59 3.28 -7.85
C ARG A 50 1.88 4.09 -8.93
N ASP A 51 2.07 5.41 -8.94
CA ASP A 51 1.41 6.30 -9.89
C ASP A 51 1.79 5.92 -11.34
N ARG A 52 3.07 5.65 -11.59
CA ARG A 52 3.55 5.22 -12.91
C ARG A 52 3.02 3.87 -13.36
N LEU A 53 2.81 2.94 -12.45
CA LEU A 53 2.22 1.63 -12.77
C LEU A 53 0.71 1.75 -13.00
N LEU A 54 0.04 2.60 -12.22
CA LEU A 54 -1.39 2.91 -12.38
C LEU A 54 -1.69 3.54 -13.74
N GLU A 55 -0.88 4.51 -14.18
CA GLU A 55 -0.93 5.10 -15.54
C GLU A 55 -0.83 4.04 -16.65
N ARG A 56 -0.14 2.93 -16.38
CA ARG A 56 0.04 1.81 -17.32
C ARG A 56 -1.07 0.75 -17.21
N GLY A 57 -2.12 1.02 -16.45
CA GLY A 57 -3.25 0.12 -16.24
C GLY A 57 -2.95 -1.06 -15.30
N ILE A 58 -1.84 -1.00 -14.53
CA ILE A 58 -1.54 -2.03 -13.54
C ILE A 58 -2.33 -1.72 -12.27
N PRO A 59 -3.10 -2.67 -11.72
CA PRO A 59 -3.91 -2.39 -10.53
C PRO A 59 -3.06 -2.10 -9.29
N ILE A 60 -3.39 -1.00 -8.61
CA ILE A 60 -2.74 -0.51 -7.39
C ILE A 60 -3.78 -0.34 -6.29
N PHE A 61 -3.44 -0.75 -5.07
CA PHE A 61 -4.32 -0.62 -3.92
C PHE A 61 -4.32 0.80 -3.34
N VAL A 62 -3.14 1.41 -3.18
CA VAL A 62 -3.01 2.77 -2.60
C VAL A 62 -2.93 3.83 -3.71
N GLN A 63 -4.06 4.47 -4.00
CA GLN A 63 -4.21 5.51 -5.02
C GLN A 63 -4.47 6.89 -4.36
N SER A 64 -4.07 8.02 -4.98
CA SER A 64 -4.61 9.35 -4.59
C SER A 64 -6.06 9.45 -4.99
N ASP A 65 -6.79 10.34 -4.34
CA ASP A 65 -8.09 10.78 -4.85
C ASP A 65 -7.97 11.39 -6.26
N ASP A 66 -6.94 12.21 -6.52
CA ASP A 66 -6.72 12.85 -7.83
C ASP A 66 -6.41 11.88 -8.98
N ASN A 67 -5.81 10.72 -8.68
CA ASN A 67 -5.40 9.74 -9.71
C ASN A 67 -6.17 8.41 -9.60
N ARG A 68 -7.24 8.36 -8.79
CA ARG A 68 -7.98 7.12 -8.60
C ARG A 68 -8.68 6.71 -9.90
N VAL A 69 -8.61 5.42 -10.24
CA VAL A 69 -9.22 4.84 -11.44
C VAL A 69 -10.42 3.92 -11.13
N ASP A 70 -10.86 3.88 -9.88
CA ASP A 70 -12.00 3.12 -9.39
C ASP A 70 -12.96 4.00 -8.57
N ASP A 71 -14.12 3.46 -8.20
CA ASP A 71 -15.14 4.21 -7.45
C ASP A 71 -14.96 4.12 -5.92
N HIS A 72 -13.83 3.62 -5.44
CA HIS A 72 -13.59 3.41 -4.01
C HIS A 72 -12.97 4.64 -3.34
N ALA A 73 -13.80 5.37 -2.59
CA ALA A 73 -13.40 6.54 -1.81
C ALA A 73 -12.44 6.23 -0.63
N SER A 74 -12.23 4.95 -0.28
CA SER A 74 -11.32 4.58 0.80
C SER A 74 -10.63 3.24 0.53
N LEU A 75 -9.47 3.05 1.15
CA LEU A 75 -8.74 1.77 1.12
C LEU A 75 -9.60 0.62 1.64
N ARG A 76 -10.44 0.89 2.65
CA ARG A 76 -11.34 -0.10 3.21
C ARG A 76 -12.42 -0.51 2.21
N ALA A 77 -13.09 0.44 1.56
CA ALA A 77 -14.08 0.14 0.53
C ALA A 77 -13.48 -0.70 -0.61
N ARG A 78 -12.25 -0.37 -1.04
CA ARG A 78 -11.51 -1.14 -2.05
C ARG A 78 -11.16 -2.55 -1.59
N ALA A 79 -10.75 -2.70 -0.32
CA ALA A 79 -10.45 -4.01 0.24
C ALA A 79 -11.71 -4.87 0.38
N ASP A 80 -12.79 -4.30 0.93
CA ASP A 80 -14.05 -5.01 1.14
C ASP A 80 -14.65 -5.47 -0.19
N ALA A 81 -14.61 -4.65 -1.24
CA ALA A 81 -15.11 -5.01 -2.57
C ALA A 81 -14.43 -6.23 -3.22
N VAL A 82 -13.22 -6.59 -2.78
CA VAL A 82 -12.46 -7.73 -3.35
C VAL A 82 -12.31 -8.88 -2.35
N LEU A 83 -12.31 -8.59 -1.05
CA LEU A 83 -11.92 -9.54 0.00
C LEU A 83 -13.04 -9.89 0.99
N SER A 84 -14.22 -9.24 0.93
CA SER A 84 -15.31 -9.48 1.89
C SER A 84 -15.81 -10.92 1.88
N ASP A 85 -15.88 -11.51 0.69
CA ASP A 85 -16.54 -12.81 0.45
C ASP A 85 -15.60 -14.00 0.69
N ILE A 86 -14.34 -13.72 1.01
CA ILE A 86 -13.35 -14.74 1.31
C ILE A 86 -13.30 -14.91 2.83
N GLU A 87 -13.49 -16.13 3.34
CA GLU A 87 -13.45 -16.37 4.79
C GLU A 87 -12.04 -16.64 5.31
N LYS A 88 -11.25 -17.42 4.56
CA LYS A 88 -9.91 -17.83 4.95
C LYS A 88 -8.90 -16.70 4.76
N ALA A 89 -8.07 -16.49 5.78
CA ALA A 89 -7.07 -15.42 5.77
C ALA A 89 -6.03 -15.64 4.66
N GLU A 90 -5.61 -16.89 4.43
CA GLU A 90 -4.63 -17.26 3.42
C GLU A 90 -5.15 -16.94 2.01
N ASP A 91 -6.41 -17.24 1.75
CA ASP A 91 -7.06 -16.95 0.47
C ASP A 91 -7.23 -15.44 0.26
N LYS A 92 -7.47 -14.65 1.32
CA LYS A 92 -7.48 -13.17 1.24
C LYS A 92 -6.13 -12.63 0.86
N VAL A 93 -5.06 -13.11 1.50
CA VAL A 93 -3.69 -12.70 1.21
C VAL A 93 -3.34 -13.03 -0.24
N LYS A 94 -3.66 -14.25 -0.68
CA LYS A 94 -3.43 -14.67 -2.07
C LYS A 94 -4.19 -13.78 -3.05
N LYS A 95 -5.49 -13.56 -2.84
CA LYS A 95 -6.31 -12.71 -3.70
C LYS A 95 -5.81 -11.27 -3.73
N ALA A 96 -5.42 -10.70 -2.59
CA ALA A 96 -4.91 -9.35 -2.51
C ALA A 96 -3.59 -9.18 -3.28
N CYS A 97 -2.65 -10.13 -3.12
CA CYS A 97 -1.37 -10.14 -3.84
C CYS A 97 -1.52 -10.42 -5.34
N GLU A 98 -2.54 -11.18 -5.75
CA GLU A 98 -2.89 -11.38 -7.16
C GLU A 98 -3.50 -10.13 -7.78
N THR A 99 -4.36 -9.43 -7.02
CA THR A 99 -5.11 -8.27 -7.50
C THR A 99 -4.23 -7.04 -7.60
N TRP A 100 -3.48 -6.68 -6.54
CA TRP A 100 -2.76 -5.41 -6.48
C TRP A 100 -1.25 -5.59 -6.45
N PHE A 101 -0.57 -4.89 -7.36
CA PHE A 101 0.89 -4.97 -7.47
C PHE A 101 1.59 -4.47 -6.21
N ASP A 102 1.18 -3.32 -5.69
CA ASP A 102 1.83 -2.68 -4.55
C ASP A 102 1.64 -3.47 -3.25
N VAL A 103 0.50 -4.14 -3.07
CA VAL A 103 0.29 -5.07 -1.95
C VAL A 103 1.28 -6.23 -2.03
N ARG A 104 1.46 -6.82 -3.21
CA ARG A 104 2.39 -7.92 -3.43
C ARG A 104 3.86 -7.51 -3.25
N THR A 105 4.22 -6.28 -3.65
CA THR A 105 5.62 -5.83 -3.67
C THR A 105 6.05 -5.09 -2.42
N PHE A 106 5.20 -4.24 -1.84
CA PHE A 106 5.53 -3.41 -0.67
C PHE A 106 4.85 -3.87 0.62
N GLY A 107 3.88 -4.78 0.52
CA GLY A 107 3.05 -5.21 1.64
C GLY A 107 1.94 -4.21 1.96
N GLN A 108 0.89 -4.71 2.60
CA GLN A 108 -0.22 -3.90 3.13
C GLN A 108 -0.79 -4.54 4.38
N LEU A 109 -1.07 -3.72 5.39
CA LEU A 109 -1.78 -4.16 6.59
C LEU A 109 -3.28 -4.03 6.39
N PHE A 110 -4.01 -5.14 6.51
CA PHE A 110 -5.46 -5.18 6.49
C PHE A 110 -5.99 -5.43 7.91
N ALA A 111 -6.65 -4.44 8.50
CA ALA A 111 -7.25 -4.56 9.83
C ALA A 111 -8.67 -5.14 9.71
N PHE A 112 -8.79 -6.47 9.86
CA PHE A 112 -10.09 -7.13 9.89
C PHE A 112 -10.64 -7.13 11.32
N LYS A 113 -11.93 -6.79 11.48
CA LYS A 113 -12.62 -7.00 12.77
C LYS A 113 -12.74 -8.50 13.01
N ALA A 114 -12.34 -8.97 14.19
CA ALA A 114 -12.63 -10.34 14.62
C ALA A 114 -14.15 -10.54 14.64
N LYS A 115 -14.65 -11.62 14.02
CA LYS A 115 -16.05 -12.04 14.22
C LYS A 115 -16.19 -12.40 15.70
N GLU A 116 -17.12 -11.77 16.42
CA GLU A 116 -17.42 -12.15 17.81
C GLU A 116 -17.76 -13.64 17.86
N ALA A 117 -16.99 -14.41 18.62
CA ALA A 117 -17.31 -15.81 18.88
C ALA A 117 -18.66 -15.84 19.62
N LYS A 118 -19.71 -16.39 18.97
CA LYS A 118 -20.97 -16.70 19.66
C LYS A 118 -20.64 -17.58 20.87
N LYS A 119 -20.68 -17.00 22.07
CA LYS A 119 -20.64 -17.77 23.33
C LYS A 119 -21.86 -18.67 23.34
N THR A 120 -21.66 -19.95 23.08
CA THR A 120 -22.67 -20.99 23.35
C THR A 120 -22.94 -20.98 24.85
N LYS A 121 -24.05 -20.38 25.29
CA LYS A 121 -24.54 -20.52 26.66
C LYS A 121 -24.85 -22.01 26.86
N LYS A 122 -23.95 -22.72 27.54
CA LYS A 122 -24.24 -24.05 28.09
C LYS A 122 -25.30 -23.84 29.17
N ALA A 123 -26.54 -24.22 28.87
CA ALA A 123 -27.62 -24.23 29.86
C ALA A 123 -27.21 -25.16 31.01
N GLN A 124 -27.19 -24.63 32.22
CA GLN A 124 -27.20 -25.40 33.46
C GLN A 124 -28.48 -26.24 33.47
N ALA A 125 -28.34 -27.55 33.69
CA ALA A 125 -29.44 -28.43 34.05
C ALA A 125 -29.12 -29.03 35.43
N ALA A 126 -30.03 -28.73 36.36
CA ALA A 126 -30.36 -29.33 37.66
C ALA A 126 -29.29 -30.13 38.41
#